data_AF-A0A930X2M6-F1
#
_entry.id   AF-A0A930X2M6-F1
#
_cell.length_a   1.000
_cell.length_b   1.000
_cell.length_c   1.000
_cell.angle_alpha   90.00
_cell.angle_beta   90.00
_cell.angle_gamma   90.00
#
_symmetry.space_group_name_H-M   'P 1'
#
loop_
_entity.id
_entity.type
_entity.pdbx_description
1 polymer ?
#
loop_
_entity_poly.entity_id
_entity_poly.type
_entity_poly.pdbx_seq_one_letter_code
_entity_poly.pdbx_strand_id
1 'polypeptide(L)'
;MQFLKDFSISAVIAGFVTVLVGYSSAAVIVFQAAQALGAPPAEVGSWMWALELSMGVTCIGLSLRYRAPVATAWSTPGAAMLVTAAAGVSMPEAIAGFLISAGLITLCGFTGWFERTTRRIPLSLAAGMLAGVLLQFGLDVFVAMQARFVMTAAMFGMYFWQTRLSVRRPSSLFGSPHRGSA
;
A
#
# COMPACT_ATOMS: atom_id res chain seq x y z
N MET A 1 -17.56 23.74 15.49
CA MET A 1 -16.19 23.41 15.07
C MET A 1 -15.73 22.14 15.81
N GLN A 2 -16.12 20.95 15.30
CA GLN A 2 -15.73 19.65 15.88
C GLN A 2 -14.33 19.18 15.47
N PHE A 3 -13.77 19.76 14.39
CA PHE A 3 -12.46 19.41 13.83
C PHE A 3 -11.28 19.52 14.83
N LEU A 4 -11.35 20.46 15.77
CA LEU A 4 -10.34 20.65 16.82
C LEU A 4 -10.55 19.75 18.04
N LYS A 5 -11.75 19.16 18.20
CA LYS A 5 -12.06 18.19 19.27
C LYS A 5 -11.66 16.76 18.88
N ASP A 6 -11.63 16.44 17.59
CA ASP A 6 -11.17 15.14 17.08
C ASP A 6 -9.64 15.03 16.99
N PHE A 7 -8.92 16.15 17.15
CA PHE A 7 -7.47 16.24 17.24
C PHE A 7 -6.97 15.75 18.62
N SER A 8 -7.20 14.47 18.92
CA SER A 8 -6.58 13.85 20.10
C SER A 8 -5.12 13.50 19.79
N ILE A 9 -4.24 13.62 20.79
CA ILE A 9 -2.85 13.13 20.70
C ILE A 9 -2.80 11.67 20.22
N SER A 10 -3.78 10.86 20.65
CA SER A 10 -3.88 9.47 20.22
C SER A 10 -4.15 9.33 18.71
N ALA A 11 -4.99 10.18 18.12
CA ALA A 11 -5.24 10.20 16.68
C ALA A 11 -4.01 10.61 15.87
N VAL A 12 -3.25 11.60 16.36
CA VAL A 12 -1.98 12.02 15.73
C VAL A 12 -0.95 10.90 15.79
N ILE A 13 -0.79 10.26 16.95
CA ILE A 13 0.14 9.13 17.12
C ILE A 13 -0.30 7.94 16.26
N ALA A 14 -1.59 7.60 16.22
CA ALA A 14 -2.11 6.52 15.39
C ALA A 14 -1.85 6.79 13.91
N GLY A 15 -2.16 8.01 13.42
CA GLY A 15 -1.86 8.41 12.05
C GLY A 15 -0.37 8.35 11.72
N PHE A 16 0.48 8.84 12.62
CA PHE A 16 1.94 8.79 12.47
C PHE A 16 2.47 7.35 12.40
N VAL A 17 2.01 6.47 13.30
CA VAL A 17 2.37 5.05 13.29
C VAL A 17 1.89 4.37 12.00
N THR A 18 0.66 4.67 11.55
CA THR A 18 0.12 4.14 10.28
C THR A 18 0.99 4.55 9.09
N VAL A 19 1.42 5.81 9.02
CA VAL A 19 2.30 6.30 7.95
C VAL A 19 3.68 5.63 8.03
N LEU A 20 4.31 5.56 9.21
CA LEU A 20 5.61 4.93 9.37
C LEU A 20 5.60 3.45 8.96
N VAL A 21 4.59 2.70 9.41
CA VAL A 21 4.45 1.28 9.07
C VAL A 21 4.19 1.10 7.57
N GLY A 22 3.32 1.94 6.98
CA GLY A 22 3.04 1.92 5.55
C GLY A 22 4.28 2.21 4.71
N TYR A 23 4.95 3.33 4.98
CA TYR A 23 6.13 3.79 4.24
C TYR A 23 7.27 2.77 4.29
N SER A 24 7.53 2.18 5.47
CA SER A 24 8.60 1.19 5.67
C SER A 24 8.47 -0.01 4.74
N SER A 25 7.24 -0.40 4.38
CA SER A 25 6.99 -1.57 3.53
C SER A 25 7.04 -1.27 2.03
N ALA A 26 6.55 -0.09 1.64
CA ALA A 26 6.22 0.15 0.24
C ALA A 26 7.23 1.04 -0.50
N ALA A 27 7.95 1.91 0.21
CA ALA A 27 8.98 2.76 -0.40
C ALA A 27 10.09 1.92 -1.07
N VAL A 28 10.48 0.81 -0.45
CA VAL A 28 11.55 -0.08 -0.93
C VAL A 28 11.25 -0.61 -2.35
N ILE A 29 10.00 -0.96 -2.64
CA ILE A 29 9.60 -1.49 -3.95
C ILE A 29 9.67 -0.39 -5.01
N VAL A 30 9.30 0.85 -4.67
CA VAL A 30 9.42 1.99 -5.59
C VAL A 30 10.88 2.35 -5.86
N PHE A 31 11.73 2.29 -4.84
CA PHE A 31 13.19 2.42 -5.03
C PHE A 31 13.73 1.34 -5.97
N GLN A 32 13.33 0.08 -5.78
CA GLN A 32 13.73 -1.02 -6.66
C GLN A 32 13.22 -0.80 -8.10
N ALA A 33 11.99 -0.32 -8.27
CA ALA A 33 11.43 0.02 -9.57
C ALA A 33 12.25 1.11 -10.28
N ALA A 34 12.54 2.20 -9.57
CA ALA A 34 13.28 3.32 -10.15
C ALA A 34 14.73 2.94 -10.51
N GLN A 35 15.36 2.09 -9.68
CA GLN A 35 16.69 1.54 -9.98
C GLN A 35 16.68 0.61 -11.20
N ALA A 36 15.63 -0.21 -11.37
CA ALA A 36 15.49 -1.07 -12.55
C ALA A 36 15.36 -0.28 -13.86
N LEU A 37 14.79 0.93 -13.79
CA LEU A 37 14.70 1.88 -14.91
C LEU A 37 15.95 2.77 -15.08
N GLY A 38 16.96 2.65 -14.20
CA GLY A 38 18.20 3.42 -14.28
C GLY A 38 18.06 4.89 -13.83
N ALA A 39 17.06 5.23 -13.01
CA ALA A 39 16.83 6.61 -12.58
C ALA A 39 17.98 7.15 -11.69
N PRO A 40 18.51 8.36 -11.96
CA PRO A 40 19.48 8.99 -11.09
C PRO A 40 18.86 9.33 -9.71
N PRO A 41 19.66 9.44 -8.63
CA PRO A 41 19.16 9.65 -7.27
C PRO A 41 18.24 10.86 -7.11
N ALA A 42 18.49 11.94 -7.86
CA ALA A 42 17.66 13.14 -7.85
C ALA A 42 16.24 12.87 -8.38
N GLU A 43 16.10 12.02 -9.39
CA GLU A 43 14.82 11.67 -9.98
C GLU A 43 14.01 10.75 -9.06
N VAL A 44 14.69 9.79 -8.41
CA VAL A 44 14.06 8.95 -7.38
C VAL A 44 13.51 9.79 -6.22
N GLY A 45 14.26 10.81 -5.78
CA GLY A 45 13.81 11.76 -4.77
C GLY A 45 12.57 12.53 -5.21
N SER A 46 12.52 12.96 -6.47
CA SER A 46 11.35 13.63 -7.05
C SER A 46 10.13 12.71 -7.12
N TRP A 47 10.31 11.45 -7.49
CA TRP A 47 9.22 10.47 -7.56
C TRP A 47 8.63 10.21 -6.18
N MET A 48 9.49 10.02 -5.18
CA MET A 48 9.05 9.82 -3.79
C MET A 48 8.30 11.04 -3.26
N TRP A 49 8.82 12.24 -3.49
CA TRP A 49 8.12 13.47 -3.12
C TRP A 49 6.74 13.59 -3.78
N ALA A 50 6.65 13.31 -5.07
CA ALA A 50 5.39 13.40 -5.81
C ALA A 50 4.37 12.37 -5.31
N LEU A 51 4.78 11.13 -5.06
CA LEU A 51 3.91 10.07 -4.56
C LEU A 51 3.35 10.39 -3.17
N GLU A 52 4.22 10.75 -2.23
CA GLU A 52 3.81 11.05 -0.85
C GLU A 52 2.92 12.29 -0.78
N LEU A 53 3.25 13.36 -1.52
CA LEU A 53 2.39 14.54 -1.59
C LEU A 53 1.04 14.23 -2.22
N SER A 54 1.01 13.47 -3.31
CA SER A 54 -0.24 13.13 -3.99
C SER A 54 -1.18 12.31 -3.11
N MET A 55 -0.66 11.33 -2.39
CA MET A 55 -1.44 10.51 -1.45
C MET A 55 -1.86 11.29 -0.22
N GLY A 56 -0.97 12.09 0.36
CA GLY A 56 -1.31 12.96 1.49
C GLY A 56 -2.45 13.93 1.13
N VAL A 57 -2.33 14.63 0.00
CA VAL A 57 -3.35 15.55 -0.49
C VAL A 57 -4.66 14.83 -0.78
N THR A 58 -4.62 13.64 -1.39
CA THR A 58 -5.84 12.89 -1.75
C THR A 58 -6.53 12.30 -0.51
N CYS A 59 -5.78 11.73 0.43
CA CYS A 59 -6.30 11.27 1.72
C CYS A 59 -6.96 12.42 2.50
N ILE A 60 -6.28 13.56 2.63
CA ILE A 60 -6.82 14.73 3.33
C ILE A 60 -8.06 15.26 2.61
N GLY A 61 -7.96 15.49 1.30
CA GLY A 61 -9.04 16.05 0.48
C GLY A 61 -10.31 15.18 0.48
N LEU A 62 -10.16 13.87 0.30
CA LEU A 62 -11.28 12.93 0.36
C LEU A 62 -11.84 12.80 1.77
N SER A 63 -10.97 12.75 2.79
CA SER A 63 -11.45 12.66 4.18
C SER A 63 -12.24 13.89 4.60
N LEU A 64 -11.80 15.08 4.18
CA LEU A 64 -12.52 16.34 4.40
C LEU A 64 -13.86 16.37 3.65
N ARG A 65 -13.88 15.92 2.40
CA ARG A 65 -15.09 15.94 1.54
C ARG A 65 -16.15 14.95 2.03
N TYR A 66 -15.76 13.72 2.36
CA TYR A 66 -16.67 12.66 2.77
C TYR A 66 -16.89 12.60 4.28
N ARG A 67 -16.18 13.43 5.07
CA ARG A 67 -16.21 13.44 6.55
C ARG A 67 -16.02 12.03 7.15
N ALA A 68 -15.21 11.21 6.50
CA ALA A 68 -14.88 9.85 6.88
C ALA A 68 -13.37 9.64 6.72
N PRO A 69 -12.72 8.77 7.51
CA PRO A 69 -11.30 8.46 7.32
C PRO A 69 -11.12 7.70 6.00
N VAL A 70 -10.78 8.43 4.93
CA VAL A 70 -10.51 7.85 3.60
C VAL A 70 -9.01 7.67 3.44
N ALA A 71 -8.59 6.41 3.35
CA ALA A 71 -7.22 6.04 3.00
C ALA A 71 -7.18 5.68 1.51
N THR A 72 -6.35 6.38 0.73
CA THR A 72 -6.07 5.97 -0.64
C THR A 72 -5.23 4.70 -0.63
N ALA A 73 -5.74 3.64 -1.26
CA ALA A 73 -5.03 2.37 -1.34
C ALA A 73 -3.72 2.52 -2.13
N TRP A 74 -2.65 1.95 -1.59
CA TRP A 74 -1.39 1.79 -2.30
C TRP A 74 -1.47 0.57 -3.22
N SER A 75 -1.07 0.72 -4.49
CA SER A 75 -0.98 -0.39 -5.44
C SER A 75 0.37 -1.10 -5.35
N THR A 76 0.90 -1.35 -4.15
CA THR A 76 2.19 -2.02 -3.92
C THR A 76 2.43 -3.25 -4.82
N PRO A 77 1.47 -4.18 -5.00
CA PRO A 77 1.62 -5.27 -5.97
C PRO A 77 1.73 -4.82 -7.45
N GLY A 78 1.03 -3.74 -7.82
CA GLY A 78 1.16 -3.13 -9.15
C GLY A 78 2.53 -2.50 -9.38
N ALA A 79 3.11 -1.85 -8.36
CA ALA A 79 4.47 -1.30 -8.45
C ALA A 79 5.52 -2.42 -8.64
N ALA A 80 5.35 -3.54 -7.94
CA ALA A 80 6.20 -4.72 -8.11
C ALA A 80 6.07 -5.34 -9.52
N MET A 81 4.85 -5.50 -10.04
CA MET A 81 4.65 -5.94 -11.44
C MET A 81 5.26 -4.96 -12.43
N LEU A 82 5.27 -3.66 -12.13
CA LEU A 82 5.84 -2.68 -13.02
C LEU A 82 7.36 -2.80 -13.12
N VAL A 83 8.05 -3.23 -12.06
CA VAL A 83 9.50 -3.51 -12.11
C VAL A 83 9.82 -4.57 -13.16
N THR A 84 8.99 -5.61 -13.26
CA THR A 84 9.19 -6.69 -14.23
C THR A 84 8.68 -6.31 -15.62
N ALA A 85 7.59 -5.54 -15.72
CA ALA A 85 7.02 -5.10 -17.00
C ALA A 85 7.81 -3.96 -17.66
N ALA A 86 8.52 -3.14 -16.88
CA ALA A 86 9.36 -2.05 -17.39
C ALA A 86 10.74 -2.53 -17.87
N ALA A 87 11.06 -3.83 -17.73
CA ALA A 87 12.33 -4.39 -18.18
C ALA A 87 12.47 -4.23 -19.70
N GLY A 88 13.41 -3.37 -20.13
CA GLY A 88 13.69 -3.10 -21.54
C GLY A 88 12.95 -1.92 -22.15
N VAL A 89 12.17 -1.16 -21.37
CA VAL A 89 11.48 0.06 -21.81
C VAL A 89 12.28 1.30 -21.42
N SER A 90 12.33 2.31 -22.29
CA SER A 90 13.03 3.55 -21.98
C SER A 90 12.26 4.42 -20.96
N MET A 91 12.95 5.22 -20.16
CA MET A 91 12.32 6.11 -19.16
C MET A 91 11.20 6.99 -19.75
N PRO A 92 11.35 7.62 -20.94
CA PRO A 92 10.29 8.44 -21.52
C PRO A 92 9.03 7.64 -21.89
N GLU A 93 9.19 6.41 -22.39
CA GLU A 93 8.06 5.52 -22.72
C GLU A 93 7.35 5.05 -21.45
N ALA A 94 8.10 4.75 -20.38
CA ALA A 94 7.54 4.41 -19.08
C ALA A 94 6.70 5.56 -18.52
N ILE A 95 7.21 6.80 -18.55
CA ILE A 95 6.49 8.00 -18.10
C ILE A 95 5.20 8.20 -18.93
N ALA A 96 5.29 8.08 -20.26
CA ALA A 96 4.12 8.19 -21.13
C ALA A 96 3.06 7.11 -20.81
N GLY A 97 3.49 5.86 -20.63
CA GLY A 97 2.61 4.75 -20.24
C GLY A 97 1.92 5.02 -18.89
N PHE A 98 2.65 5.56 -17.92
CA PHE A 98 2.09 5.97 -16.62
C PHE A 98 1.06 7.10 -16.76
N LEU A 99 1.36 8.16 -17.52
CA LEU A 99 0.43 9.28 -17.70
C LEU A 99 -0.84 8.86 -18.43
N ILE A 100 -0.72 8.01 -19.45
CA ILE A 100 -1.88 7.45 -20.17
C ILE A 100 -2.71 6.57 -19.23
N SER A 101 -2.05 5.69 -18.47
CA SER A 101 -2.73 4.81 -17.50
C SER A 101 -3.43 5.62 -16.41
N ALA A 102 -2.78 6.66 -15.88
CA ALA A 102 -3.36 7.56 -14.90
C ALA A 102 -4.60 8.26 -15.47
N GLY A 103 -4.52 8.81 -16.69
CA GLY A 103 -5.66 9.43 -17.37
C GLY A 103 -6.84 8.47 -17.55
N LEU A 104 -6.57 7.22 -17.97
CA LEU A 104 -7.59 6.18 -18.12
C LEU A 104 -8.21 5.80 -16.78
N ILE A 105 -7.41 5.62 -15.72
CA ILE A 105 -7.90 5.31 -14.37
C ILE A 105 -8.79 6.44 -13.85
N THR A 106 -8.36 7.70 -14.03
CA THR A 106 -9.14 8.88 -13.63
C THR A 106 -10.46 8.95 -14.40
N LEU A 107 -10.44 8.72 -15.72
CA LEU A 107 -11.65 8.69 -16.55
C LEU A 107 -12.61 7.57 -16.10
N CYS A 108 -12.09 6.37 -15.86
CA CYS A 108 -12.86 5.24 -15.33
C CYS A 108 -13.45 5.51 -13.94
N GLY A 109 -12.73 6.27 -13.10
CA GLY A 109 -13.19 6.72 -11.79
C GLY A 109 -14.34 7.73 -11.89
N PHE A 110 -14.20 8.78 -12.71
CA PHE A 110 -15.23 9.82 -12.89
C PHE A 110 -16.50 9.29 -13.57
N THR A 111 -16.38 8.33 -14.48
CA THR A 111 -17.53 7.74 -15.19
C THR A 111 -18.35 6.77 -14.33
N GLY A 112 -17.86 6.38 -13.15
CA GLY A 112 -18.52 5.37 -12.29
C GLY A 112 -18.54 3.96 -12.91
N TRP A 113 -17.90 3.76 -14.06
CA TRP A 113 -17.81 2.48 -14.75
C TRP A 113 -17.10 1.43 -13.91
N PHE A 114 -16.10 1.86 -13.13
CA PHE A 114 -15.40 0.98 -12.21
C PHE A 114 -16.35 0.37 -11.17
N GLU A 115 -17.21 1.17 -10.55
CA GLU A 115 -18.17 0.67 -9.56
C GLU A 115 -19.13 -0.35 -10.19
N ARG A 116 -19.60 -0.07 -11.41
CA ARG A 116 -20.54 -0.92 -12.13
C ARG A 116 -19.91 -2.25 -12.57
N THR A 117 -18.62 -2.23 -12.91
CA THR A 117 -17.86 -3.39 -13.36
C THR A 117 -17.42 -4.25 -12.17
N THR A 118 -16.96 -3.63 -11.09
CA THR A 118 -16.58 -4.34 -9.85
C THR A 118 -17.75 -5.11 -9.25
N ARG A 119 -18.99 -4.59 -9.34
CA ARG A 119 -20.20 -5.33 -8.93
C ARG A 119 -20.45 -6.62 -9.70
N ARG A 120 -19.84 -6.81 -10.89
CA ARG A 120 -19.96 -8.03 -11.69
C ARG A 120 -18.88 -9.06 -11.41
N ILE A 121 -17.79 -8.68 -10.73
CA ILE A 121 -16.68 -9.59 -10.45
C ILE A 121 -17.04 -10.44 -9.22
N PRO A 122 -17.18 -11.77 -9.36
CA PRO A 122 -17.43 -12.64 -8.21
C PRO A 122 -16.25 -12.61 -7.25
N LEU A 123 -16.55 -12.63 -5.95
CA LEU A 123 -15.55 -12.57 -4.87
C LEU A 123 -14.45 -13.63 -5.03
N SER A 124 -14.80 -14.81 -5.55
CA SER A 124 -13.87 -15.91 -5.81
C SER A 124 -12.78 -15.54 -6.84
N LEU A 125 -13.10 -14.77 -7.88
CA LEU A 125 -12.10 -14.30 -8.84
C LEU A 125 -11.20 -13.23 -8.24
N ALA A 126 -11.78 -12.30 -7.46
CA ALA A 126 -10.98 -11.28 -6.75
C ALA A 126 -9.99 -11.92 -5.77
N ALA A 127 -10.45 -12.91 -5.00
CA ALA A 127 -9.59 -13.69 -4.10
C ALA A 127 -8.54 -14.50 -4.87
N GLY A 128 -8.90 -15.08 -6.02
CA GLY A 128 -7.95 -15.79 -6.90
C GLY A 128 -6.86 -14.87 -7.47
N MET A 129 -7.23 -13.65 -7.89
CA MET A 129 -6.27 -12.65 -8.35
C MET A 129 -5.30 -12.24 -7.23
N LEU A 130 -5.81 -11.99 -6.02
CA LEU A 130 -4.98 -11.68 -4.86
C LEU A 130 -4.04 -12.86 -4.52
N ALA A 131 -4.55 -14.09 -4.55
CA ALA A 131 -3.77 -15.30 -4.29
C ALA A 131 -2.64 -15.47 -5.31
N GLY A 132 -2.90 -15.22 -6.60
CA GLY A 132 -1.88 -15.31 -7.65
C GLY A 132 -0.73 -14.33 -7.44
N VAL A 133 -1.06 -13.07 -7.13
CA VAL A 133 -0.06 -12.04 -6.82
C VAL A 133 0.75 -12.40 -5.57
N LEU A 134 0.08 -12.83 -4.49
CA LEU A 134 0.75 -13.23 -3.25
C LEU A 134 1.60 -14.49 -3.40
N LEU A 135 1.20 -15.42 -4.27
CA LEU A 135 1.96 -16.62 -4.58
C LEU A 135 3.31 -16.27 -5.19
N GLN A 136 3.35 -15.31 -6.12
CA GLN A 136 4.60 -14.88 -6.74
C GLN A 136 5.57 -14.30 -5.70
N PHE A 137 5.08 -13.40 -4.82
CA PHE A 137 5.89 -12.91 -3.70
C PHE A 137 6.36 -14.02 -2.75
N GLY A 138 5.50 -15.01 -2.49
CA GLY A 138 5.87 -16.17 -1.67
C GLY A 138 6.98 -17.01 -2.30
N LEU A 139 6.93 -17.23 -3.61
CA LEU A 139 7.95 -17.97 -4.36
C LEU A 139 9.29 -17.21 -4.38
N ASP A 140 9.26 -15.88 -4.54
CA ASP A 140 10.47 -15.04 -4.53
C ASP A 140 11.24 -15.14 -3.20
N VAL A 141 10.55 -15.38 -2.07
CA VAL A 141 11.20 -15.62 -0.77
C VAL A 141 12.06 -16.88 -0.79
N PHE A 142 11.62 -17.96 -1.47
CA PHE A 142 12.42 -19.18 -1.58
C PHE A 142 13.65 -18.97 -2.45
N VAL A 143 13.54 -18.17 -3.52
CA VAL A 143 14.69 -17.78 -4.35
C VAL A 143 15.67 -16.95 -3.51
N ALA A 144 15.18 -15.96 -2.75
CA ALA A 144 16.00 -15.16 -1.84
C ALA A 144 16.66 -16.00 -0.74
N MET A 145 16.01 -17.07 -0.27
CA MET A 145 16.56 -17.99 0.74
C MET A 145 17.80 -18.74 0.24
N GLN A 146 17.88 -19.05 -1.06
CA GLN A 146 19.07 -19.66 -1.66
C GLN A 146 20.28 -18.70 -1.63
N ALA A 147 20.04 -17.40 -1.84
CA ALA A 147 21.09 -16.39 -1.88
C ALA A 147 21.46 -15.82 -0.50
N ARG A 148 20.49 -15.69 0.43
CA ARG A 148 20.62 -14.98 1.71
C ARG A 148 19.94 -15.70 2.87
N PHE A 149 20.21 -17.00 3.01
CA PHE A 149 19.60 -17.88 4.00
C PHE A 149 19.55 -17.30 5.43
N VAL A 150 20.68 -16.81 5.95
CA VAL A 150 20.78 -16.32 7.34
C VAL A 150 19.85 -15.12 7.58
N MET A 151 19.75 -14.20 6.62
CA MET A 151 18.93 -13.01 6.74
C MET A 151 17.45 -13.36 6.65
N THR A 152 17.06 -14.20 5.69
CA THR A 152 15.68 -14.67 5.53
C THR A 152 15.24 -15.49 6.76
N ALA A 153 16.07 -16.38 7.28
CA ALA A 153 15.79 -17.17 8.47
C ALA A 153 15.65 -16.29 9.73
N ALA A 154 16.50 -15.25 9.88
CA ALA A 154 16.39 -14.29 10.97
C ALA A 154 15.08 -13.49 10.92
N MET A 155 14.63 -13.08 9.73
CA MET A 155 13.33 -12.40 9.55
C MET A 155 12.16 -13.29 9.97
N PHE A 156 12.15 -14.56 9.52
CA PHE A 156 11.14 -15.53 9.98
C PHE A 156 11.20 -15.74 11.49
N GLY A 157 12.40 -15.92 12.05
CA GLY A 157 12.60 -16.09 13.49
C GLY A 157 12.07 -14.92 14.30
N MET A 158 12.36 -13.68 13.87
CA MET A 158 11.84 -12.47 14.51
C MET A 158 10.33 -12.33 14.37
N TYR A 159 9.77 -12.64 13.21
CA TYR A 159 8.32 -12.65 12.99
C TYR A 159 7.61 -13.66 13.91
N PHE A 160 8.12 -14.89 14.01
CA PHE A 160 7.58 -15.90 14.93
C PHE A 160 7.74 -15.49 16.39
N TRP A 161 8.87 -14.90 16.75
CA TRP A 161 9.09 -14.39 18.11
C TRP A 161 8.10 -13.27 18.46
N GLN A 162 7.88 -12.32 17.56
CA GLN A 162 6.93 -11.22 17.75
C GLN A 162 5.48 -11.73 17.84
N THR A 163 5.06 -12.61 16.94
CA THR A 163 3.70 -13.20 16.97
C THR A 163 3.47 -14.01 18.25
N ARG A 164 4.48 -14.73 18.76
CA ARG A 164 4.40 -15.43 20.06
C ARG A 164 4.23 -14.50 21.26
N LEU A 165 4.77 -13.28 21.21
CA LEU A 165 4.61 -12.27 22.26
C LEU A 165 3.26 -11.54 22.15
N SER A 166 2.76 -11.30 20.94
CA SER A 166 1.46 -10.66 20.70
C SER A 166 0.27 -11.54 21.10
N VAL A 167 0.37 -12.86 20.90
CA VAL A 167 -0.65 -13.84 21.36
C VAL A 167 -0.77 -13.87 22.89
N ARG A 168 0.23 -13.37 23.63
CA ARG A 168 0.24 -13.31 25.10
C ARG A 168 -0.39 -12.05 25.70
N ARG A 169 -0.82 -11.07 24.88
CA ARG A 169 -1.60 -9.92 25.38
C ARG A 169 -3.09 -10.25 25.22
N PRO A 170 -3.83 -10.58 26.30
CA PRO A 170 -5.26 -10.81 26.20
C PRO A 170 -5.92 -9.55 25.64
N SER A 171 -6.89 -9.78 24.76
CA SER A 171 -7.72 -8.82 24.04
C SER A 171 -8.60 -7.91 24.93
N SER A 172 -8.26 -7.69 26.20
CA SER A 172 -9.06 -6.92 27.16
C SER A 172 -8.98 -5.40 26.98
N LEU A 173 -8.16 -4.89 26.05
CA LEU A 173 -8.00 -3.45 25.79
C LEU A 173 -8.78 -2.94 24.57
N PHE A 174 -9.43 -3.81 23.79
CA PHE A 174 -10.40 -3.38 22.78
C PHE A 174 -11.79 -3.32 23.43
N GLY A 175 -12.05 -2.20 24.12
CA GLY A 175 -13.36 -1.90 24.70
C GLY A 175 -14.46 -1.97 23.64
N SER A 176 -15.47 -2.81 23.89
CA SER A 176 -16.69 -2.86 23.08
C SER A 176 -17.47 -1.56 23.22
N PRO A 177 -17.80 -0.83 22.15
CA PRO A 177 -18.81 0.22 22.23
C PRO A 177 -20.18 -0.45 22.37
N HIS A 178 -20.78 -0.27 23.54
CA HIS A 178 -22.22 -0.28 23.84
C HIS A 178 -23.14 -1.08 22.89
N ARG A 179 -23.47 -2.33 23.27
CA ARG A 179 -24.81 -2.86 23.03
C ARG A 179 -25.74 -2.22 24.05
N GLY A 180 -26.36 -1.12 23.65
CA GLY A 180 -27.48 -0.52 24.36
C GLY A 180 -28.70 -1.43 24.29
N SER A 181 -29.26 -1.65 25.47
CA SER A 181 -30.58 -2.20 25.79
C SER A 181 -31.73 -1.50 25.07
N ALA A 182 -32.60 -2.28 24.43
CA ALA A 182 -34.06 -2.23 24.54
C ALA A 182 -34.63 -3.51 23.90
#